data_AF-A0A6J5J2L4-F1
#
_entry.id   AF-A0A6J5J2L4-F1
#
_cell.length_a   1.000
_cell.length_b   1.000
_cell.length_c   1.000
_cell.angle_alpha   90.00
_cell.angle_beta   90.00
_cell.angle_gamma   90.00
#
_symmetry.space_group_name_H-M   'P 1'
#
loop_
_entity.id
_entity.type
_entity.pdbx_description
1 polymer ?
#
loop_
_entity_poly.entity_id
_entity_poly.type
_entity_poly.pdbx_seq_one_letter_code
_entity_poly.pdbx_strand_id
1 'polypeptide(L)'
;MERLDRDDLLLNGLLPGLLARFAVDGKMPRTVLLIHSDAACFHFSKAIVRSRFRDPDTRIERDRLPSAGAMHRRLSGATFDEDSYDRDLPARTVAGLY
;
A
#
# COMPACT_ATOMS: atom_id res chain seq x y z
N MET A 1 -11.71 -9.27 20.04
CA MET A 1 -10.44 -9.00 19.33
C MET A 1 -9.48 -8.48 20.37
N GLU A 2 -8.63 -9.36 20.89
CA GLU A 2 -7.74 -9.06 22.02
C GLU A 2 -6.72 -8.00 21.60
N ARG A 3 -6.67 -6.89 22.34
CA ARG A 3 -5.77 -5.78 22.05
C ARG A 3 -4.40 -6.20 22.57
N LEU A 4 -3.54 -6.68 21.67
CA LEU A 4 -2.16 -7.03 22.02
C LEU A 4 -1.44 -5.77 22.50
N ASP A 5 -1.06 -5.77 23.77
CA ASP A 5 -0.33 -4.65 24.35
C ASP A 5 1.13 -4.66 23.87
N ARG A 6 1.77 -3.48 23.85
CA ARG A 6 3.14 -3.32 23.34
C ARG A 6 4.13 -4.20 24.10
N ASP A 7 3.85 -4.43 25.38
CA ASP A 7 4.69 -5.25 26.26
C ASP A 7 4.48 -6.75 26.01
N ASP A 8 3.28 -7.21 25.64
CA ASP A 8 3.02 -8.61 25.26
C ASP A 8 3.80 -9.05 24.02
N LEU A 9 4.06 -8.10 23.12
CA LEU A 9 4.78 -8.30 21.86
C LEU A 9 6.30 -8.43 22.05
N LEU A 10 6.85 -7.77 23.08
CA LEU A 10 8.27 -7.81 23.41
C LEU A 10 8.63 -8.95 24.36
N LEU A 11 7.73 -9.35 25.26
CA LEU A 11 7.97 -10.37 26.28
C LEU A 11 7.62 -11.81 25.84
N ASN A 12 6.60 -12.02 24.99
CA ASN A 12 6.09 -13.37 24.71
C ASN A 12 6.55 -13.99 23.38
N GLY A 13 7.41 -13.32 22.60
CA GLY A 13 8.03 -13.93 21.42
C GLY A 13 7.03 -14.61 20.48
N LEU A 14 5.93 -13.93 20.11
CA LEU A 14 4.82 -14.39 19.25
C LEU A 14 5.23 -14.77 17.80
N LEU A 15 6.51 -14.99 17.56
CA LEU A 15 7.13 -15.31 16.27
C LEU A 15 6.69 -16.66 15.67
N PRO A 16 6.49 -17.76 16.44
CA PRO A 16 6.12 -19.03 15.83
C PRO A 16 4.65 -19.01 15.38
N GLY A 17 4.41 -18.96 14.07
CA GLY A 17 3.08 -19.16 13.48
C GLY A 17 2.34 -17.89 13.06
N LEU A 18 2.90 -16.69 13.25
CA LEU A 18 2.24 -15.46 12.82
C LEU A 18 2.06 -15.41 11.29
N LEU A 19 3.05 -15.85 10.52
CA LEU A 19 2.94 -15.97 9.06
C LEU A 19 1.77 -16.89 8.66
N ALA A 20 1.63 -18.03 9.34
CA ALA A 20 0.57 -18.99 9.05
C ALA A 20 -0.84 -18.41 9.25
N ARG A 21 -1.02 -17.49 10.22
CA ARG A 21 -2.30 -16.81 10.46
C ARG A 21 -2.72 -15.87 9.33
N PHE A 22 -1.77 -15.42 8.52
CA PHE A 22 -2.00 -14.51 7.39
C PHE A 22 -1.79 -15.20 6.04
N ALA A 23 -1.83 -16.53 6.00
CA ALA A 23 -1.79 -17.26 4.75
C ALA A 23 -3.06 -16.97 3.93
N VAL A 24 -2.88 -16.69 2.64
CA VAL A 24 -3.97 -16.56 1.66
C VAL A 24 -3.78 -17.66 0.62
N ASP A 25 -4.86 -18.38 0.30
CA ASP A 25 -4.85 -19.51 -0.64
C ASP A 25 -3.75 -20.56 -0.34
N GLY A 26 -3.52 -20.81 0.96
CA GLY A 26 -2.51 -21.77 1.43
C GLY A 26 -1.06 -21.29 1.31
N LYS A 27 -0.81 -20.07 0.80
CA LYS A 27 0.52 -19.48 0.68
C LYS A 27 0.80 -18.57 1.86
N MET A 28 1.90 -18.85 2.57
CA MET A 28 2.34 -18.00 3.68
C MET A 28 3.00 -16.71 3.14
N PRO A 29 2.74 -15.54 3.77
CA PRO A 29 3.42 -14.31 3.44
C PRO A 29 4.91 -14.41 3.79
N ARG A 30 5.76 -13.71 3.03
CA ARG A 30 7.22 -13.66 3.27
C ARG A 30 7.57 -12.91 4.56
N THR A 31 6.72 -11.96 4.95
CA THR A 31 6.95 -11.09 6.11
C THR A 31 5.60 -10.62 6.64
N VAL A 32 5.51 -10.43 7.95
CA VAL A 32 4.38 -9.75 8.60
C VAL A 32 4.93 -8.48 9.24
N LEU A 33 4.26 -7.35 8.97
CA LEU A 33 4.56 -6.09 9.63
C LEU A 33 3.57 -5.90 10.78
N LEU A 34 4.12 -5.76 11.99
CA LEU A 34 3.34 -5.38 13.15
C LEU A 34 3.44 -3.87 13.34
N ILE A 35 2.31 -3.18 13.17
CA ILE A 35 2.25 -1.72 13.26
C ILE A 35 1.58 -1.35 14.57
N HIS A 36 2.35 -0.75 15.48
CA HIS A 36 1.83 -0.13 16.69
C HIS A 36 1.75 1.39 16.49
N SER A 37 0.62 1.99 16.84
CA SER A 37 0.43 3.44 16.79
C SER A 37 0.21 3.95 18.21
N ASP A 38 1.16 4.73 18.71
CA ASP A 38 1.10 5.27 20.08
C ASP A 38 -0.01 6.34 20.22
N ALA A 39 -0.29 7.08 19.15
CA ALA A 39 -1.34 8.08 19.11
C ALA A 39 -1.89 8.29 17.70
N ALA A 40 -3.18 8.60 17.61
CA ALA A 40 -3.82 9.10 16.40
C ALA A 40 -4.14 10.58 16.57
N CYS A 41 -3.52 11.44 15.76
CA CYS A 41 -3.75 12.88 15.78
C CYS A 41 -4.70 13.29 14.65
N PHE A 42 -5.59 14.25 14.92
CA PHE A 42 -6.41 14.84 13.87
C PHE A 42 -5.58 15.79 13.00
N HIS A 43 -5.81 15.74 11.68
CA HIS A 43 -5.29 16.75 10.78
C HIS A 43 -5.87 18.12 11.11
N PHE A 44 -5.10 19.18 10.87
CA PHE A 44 -5.57 20.56 11.05
C PHE A 44 -6.77 20.84 10.14
N SER A 45 -7.95 21.08 10.71
CA SER A 45 -9.20 21.20 9.95
C SER A 45 -9.13 22.26 8.85
N LYS A 46 -8.44 23.38 9.07
CA LYS A 46 -8.27 24.42 8.03
C LYS A 46 -7.43 23.93 6.85
N ALA A 47 -6.49 23.01 7.03
CA ALA A 47 -5.70 22.46 5.92
C ALA A 47 -6.58 21.62 4.99
N ILE A 48 -7.46 20.78 5.54
CA ILE A 48 -8.41 19.97 4.77
C ILE A 48 -9.40 20.85 3.99
N VAL A 49 -9.88 21.94 4.61
CA VAL A 49 -10.77 22.90 3.93
C VAL A 49 -10.03 23.66 2.82
N ARG A 50 -8.83 24.17 3.10
CA ARG A 50 -8.04 24.95 2.13
C ARG A 50 -7.54 24.13 0.95
N SER A 51 -7.18 22.86 1.17
CA SER A 51 -6.74 21.97 0.09
C SER A 51 -7.88 21.51 -0.81
N ARG A 52 -9.14 21.79 -0.43
CA ARG A 52 -10.34 21.30 -1.13
C ARG A 52 -10.31 19.78 -1.31
N PHE A 53 -9.66 19.06 -0.42
CA PHE A 53 -9.39 17.61 -0.58
C PHE A 53 -10.65 16.77 -0.82
N ARG A 54 -11.81 17.23 -0.31
CA ARG A 54 -13.11 16.56 -0.47
C ARG A 54 -13.97 17.12 -1.61
N ASP A 55 -13.53 18.15 -2.30
CA ASP A 55 -14.27 18.82 -3.36
C ASP A 55 -14.14 18.00 -4.67
N PRO A 56 -15.23 17.38 -5.17
CA PRO A 56 -15.18 16.59 -6.39
C PRO A 56 -14.76 17.41 -7.61
N ASP A 57 -15.02 18.73 -7.64
CA ASP A 57 -14.64 19.61 -8.75
C ASP A 57 -13.13 19.83 -8.85
N THR A 58 -12.39 19.52 -7.77
CA THR A 58 -10.92 19.60 -7.76
C THR A 58 -10.24 18.29 -8.12
N ARG A 59 -11.02 17.22 -8.34
CA ARG A 59 -10.49 15.94 -8.74
C ARG A 59 -10.18 15.97 -10.23
N ILE A 60 -8.94 15.63 -10.58
CA ILE A 60 -8.57 15.41 -11.98
C ILE A 60 -9.02 14.02 -12.44
N GLU A 61 -9.39 13.92 -13.71
CA GLU A 61 -9.63 12.63 -14.37
C GLU A 61 -8.40 11.73 -14.29
N ARG A 62 -8.61 10.42 -14.10
CA ARG A 62 -7.51 9.48 -13.89
C ARG A 62 -6.61 9.36 -15.12
N ASP A 63 -7.16 9.54 -16.31
CA ASP A 63 -6.43 9.51 -17.59
C ASP A 63 -5.45 10.69 -17.76
N ARG A 64 -5.59 11.75 -16.95
CA ARG A 64 -4.63 12.86 -16.90
C ARG A 64 -3.36 12.53 -16.13
N LEU A 65 -3.38 11.47 -15.32
CA LEU A 65 -2.18 11.00 -14.64
C LEU A 65 -1.36 10.11 -15.59
N PRO A 66 -0.02 10.18 -15.54
CA PRO A 66 0.81 9.23 -16.25
C PRO A 66 0.52 7.80 -15.75
N SER A 67 0.61 6.84 -16.66
CA SER A 67 0.58 5.42 -16.30
C SER A 67 1.79 5.05 -15.44
N ALA A 68 1.74 3.88 -14.80
CA ALA A 68 2.86 3.39 -14.00
C ALA A 68 4.12 3.16 -14.86
N GLY A 69 3.95 2.65 -16.09
CA GLY A 69 5.02 2.56 -17.08
C GLY A 69 5.61 3.93 -17.41
N ALA A 70 4.76 4.92 -17.70
CA ALA A 70 5.20 6.28 -18.02
C ALA A 70 5.95 6.97 -16.88
N MET A 71 5.47 6.82 -15.65
CA MET A 71 6.20 7.30 -14.47
C MET A 71 7.57 6.64 -14.36
N HIS A 72 7.64 5.32 -14.57
CA HIS A 72 8.89 4.58 -14.44
C HIS A 72 9.90 4.94 -15.54
N ARG A 73 9.46 5.02 -16.80
CA ARG A 73 10.29 5.49 -17.94
C ARG A 73 10.84 6.89 -17.68
N ARG A 74 10.03 7.79 -17.13
CA ARG A 74 10.47 9.16 -16.81
C ARG A 74 11.54 9.20 -15.73
N LEU A 75 11.44 8.33 -14.72
CA LEU A 75 12.37 8.25 -13.59
C LEU A 75 13.65 7.46 -13.94
N SER A 76 13.58 6.52 -14.90
CA SER A 76 14.71 5.65 -15.29
C SER A 76 15.57 6.22 -16.43
N GLY A 77 15.32 7.45 -16.88
CA GLY A 77 16.05 8.05 -18.00
C GLY A 77 15.68 7.47 -19.36
N ALA A 78 14.40 7.12 -19.57
CA ALA A 78 13.83 6.62 -20.83
C ALA A 78 14.29 5.23 -21.30
N THR A 79 14.98 4.48 -20.44
CA THR A 79 15.46 3.11 -20.71
C THR A 79 14.41 2.02 -20.49
N PHE A 80 13.28 2.36 -19.86
CA PHE A 80 12.24 1.42 -19.50
C PHE A 80 11.16 1.31 -20.58
N ASP A 81 10.79 0.07 -20.92
CA ASP A 81 9.69 -0.23 -21.84
C ASP A 81 8.34 -0.08 -21.11
N GLU A 82 7.77 1.12 -21.19
CA GLU A 82 6.49 1.46 -20.58
C GLU A 82 5.30 0.75 -21.24
N ASP A 83 5.31 0.62 -22.58
CA ASP A 83 4.18 0.08 -23.34
C ASP A 83 3.96 -1.40 -23.02
N SER A 84 5.05 -2.17 -22.98
CA SER A 84 5.02 -3.56 -22.56
C SER A 84 4.60 -3.67 -21.08
N TYR A 85 5.16 -2.82 -20.22
CA TYR A 85 4.85 -2.84 -18.79
C TYR A 85 3.37 -2.59 -18.51
N ASP A 86 2.77 -1.56 -19.10
CA ASP A 86 1.38 -1.19 -18.85
C ASP A 86 0.39 -2.17 -19.47
N ARG A 87 0.71 -2.73 -20.64
CA ARG A 87 -0.11 -3.77 -21.29
C ARG A 87 -0.19 -5.04 -20.45
N ASP A 88 0.94 -5.47 -19.90
CA ASP A 88 1.05 -6.75 -19.20
C ASP A 88 0.69 -6.63 -17.70
N LEU A 89 0.69 -5.40 -17.14
CA LEU A 89 0.42 -5.12 -15.73
C LEU A 89 -0.87 -5.76 -15.19
N PRO A 90 -2.04 -5.61 -15.84
CA PRO A 90 -3.28 -6.16 -15.29
C PRO A 90 -3.23 -7.69 -15.15
N ALA A 91 -2.73 -8.40 -16.17
CA ALA A 91 -2.65 -9.85 -16.18
C ALA A 91 -1.64 -10.36 -15.15
N ARG A 92 -0.43 -9.77 -15.09
CA ARG A 92 0.59 -10.19 -14.10
C ARG A 92 0.14 -9.91 -12.67
N THR A 93 -0.59 -8.82 -12.42
CA THR A 93 -1.07 -8.49 -11.08
C THR A 93 -2.05 -9.53 -10.59
N VAL A 94 -2.97 -9.99 -11.45
CA VAL A 94 -3.91 -11.06 -11.10
C VAL A 94 -3.18 -12.40 -10.94
N ALA A 95 -2.27 -12.74 -11.86
CA ALA A 95 -1.52 -14.00 -11.79
C ALA A 95 -0.60 -14.10 -10.56
N GLY A 96 -0.10 -12.97 -10.06
CA GLY A 96 0.72 -12.87 -8.86
C GLY A 96 -0.06 -12.56 -7.58
N LEU A 97 -1.40 -12.55 -7.65
CA LEU A 97 -2.23 -12.28 -6.48
C LEU A 97 -2.29 -13.54 -5.61
N TYR A 98 -1.54 -13.48 -4.50
CA TYR A 98 -1.32 -14.54 -3.49
C TYR A 98 -0.41 -15.67 -3.94
#